data_AF-A0A7J9WCG4-F1
#
_entry.id   AF-A0A7J9WCG4-F1
#
_cell.length_a   1.000
_cell.length_b   1.000
_cell.length_c   1.000
_cell.angle_alpha   90.00
_cell.angle_beta   90.00
_cell.angle_gamma   90.00
#
_symmetry.space_group_name_H-M   'P 1'
#
loop_
_entity.id
_entity.type
_entity.pdbx_description
1 polymer ?
#
loop_
_entity_poly.entity_id
_entity_poly.type
_entity_poly.pdbx_seq_one_letter_code
_entity_poly.pdbx_strand_id
1 'polypeptide(L)'
;MTSRWAQRWMEVFDDANPQIARRFAQGHNLVRSGRVSGVQVGRGIVTGSVQGFSATPLAVEVGVPALPDEQWERVVEALASQVRHRARLLAGQVPDGLDVQLEAQGLSLLPRADEVDVTCRCGDALVPCVHAAAVWQALAGEIDADPFVLLRIRGRGRERLLAESAAVRAVATPQEEPGRDIAALDARWWVHAPKPVDDLLAHPPEPPRTPAGPLRLLGDPPGWTGGVSAGDLFAPLIQRGAAWALALLDEEPG
;
A
#
# COMPACT_ATOMS: atom_id res chain seq x y z
N MET A 1 13.49 -6.83 -8.74
CA MET A 1 12.11 -6.49 -8.40
C MET A 1 11.63 -7.43 -7.33
N THR A 2 11.31 -6.88 -6.17
CA THR A 2 10.82 -7.63 -5.00
C THR A 2 9.33 -7.39 -4.75
N SER A 3 8.79 -6.26 -5.22
CA SER A 3 7.39 -5.88 -5.13
C SER A 3 6.53 -6.57 -6.18
N ARG A 4 5.39 -7.12 -5.77
CA ARG A 4 4.38 -7.69 -6.68
C ARG A 4 3.87 -6.64 -7.68
N TRP A 5 3.69 -5.40 -7.25
CA TRP A 5 3.24 -4.32 -8.13
C TRP A 5 4.25 -4.00 -9.23
N ALA A 6 5.54 -4.01 -8.92
CA ALA A 6 6.60 -3.80 -9.90
C ALA A 6 6.68 -4.95 -10.92
N GLN A 7 6.46 -6.20 -10.48
CA GLN A 7 6.39 -7.37 -11.36
C GLN A 7 5.19 -7.26 -12.30
N ARG A 8 3.98 -7.02 -11.76
CA ARG A 8 2.78 -6.89 -12.59
C ARG A 8 2.80 -5.68 -13.51
N TRP A 9 3.48 -4.61 -13.13
CA TRP A 9 3.74 -3.48 -14.02
C TRP A 9 4.55 -3.88 -15.26
N MET A 10 5.55 -4.75 -15.10
CA MET A 10 6.31 -5.28 -16.22
C MET A 10 5.48 -6.22 -17.10
N GLU A 11 4.51 -6.93 -16.51
CA GLU A 11 3.61 -7.84 -17.22
C GLU A 11 2.62 -7.12 -18.15
N VAL A 12 2.41 -5.81 -18.03
CA VAL A 12 1.48 -5.04 -18.89
C VAL A 12 1.82 -5.19 -20.37
N PHE A 13 3.11 -5.24 -20.70
CA PHE A 13 3.60 -5.43 -22.07
C PHE A 13 4.19 -6.84 -22.29
N ASP A 14 3.94 -7.78 -21.38
CA ASP A 14 4.35 -9.17 -21.52
C ASP A 14 3.43 -9.91 -22.50
N ASP A 15 3.38 -9.39 -23.71
CA ASP A 15 2.75 -10.04 -24.84
C ASP A 15 3.75 -11.02 -25.47
N ALA A 16 3.22 -12.10 -26.04
CA ALA A 16 3.99 -13.11 -26.81
C ALA A 16 4.65 -12.55 -28.10
N ASN A 17 4.79 -11.23 -28.24
CA ASN A 17 5.45 -10.56 -29.34
C ASN A 17 6.97 -10.51 -29.11
N PRO A 18 7.77 -11.28 -29.88
CA PRO A 18 9.22 -11.36 -29.67
C PRO A 18 9.95 -10.03 -29.90
N GLN A 19 9.38 -9.13 -30.71
CA GLN A 19 9.97 -7.82 -30.96
C GLN A 19 9.87 -6.92 -29.73
N ILE A 20 8.72 -6.92 -29.05
CA ILE A 20 8.50 -6.17 -27.81
C ILE A 20 9.40 -6.71 -26.70
N ALA A 21 9.44 -8.04 -26.51
CA ALA A 21 10.35 -8.67 -25.55
C ALA A 21 11.82 -8.27 -25.78
N ARG A 22 12.27 -8.22 -27.05
CA ARG A 22 13.61 -7.75 -27.40
C ARG A 22 13.83 -6.28 -27.03
N ARG A 23 12.84 -5.39 -27.22
CA ARG A 23 12.95 -3.98 -26.81
C ARG A 23 13.07 -3.84 -25.30
N PHE A 24 12.34 -4.62 -24.52
CA PHE A 24 12.47 -4.64 -23.07
C PHE A 24 13.81 -5.19 -22.59
N ALA A 25 14.36 -6.21 -23.24
CA ALA A 25 15.71 -6.68 -22.93
C ALA A 25 16.78 -5.61 -23.22
N GLN A 26 16.64 -4.88 -24.33
CA GLN A 26 17.54 -3.78 -24.67
C GLN A 26 17.36 -2.57 -23.73
N GLY A 27 16.12 -2.20 -23.41
CA GLY A 27 15.80 -1.15 -22.45
C GLY A 27 16.40 -1.44 -21.08
N HIS A 28 16.40 -2.71 -20.66
CA HIS A 28 16.95 -3.13 -19.38
C HIS A 28 18.45 -2.82 -19.30
N ASN A 29 19.17 -3.06 -20.40
CA ASN A 29 20.59 -2.73 -20.49
C ASN A 29 20.84 -1.21 -20.42
N LEU A 30 19.94 -0.38 -20.97
CA LEU A 30 20.03 1.08 -20.85
C LEU A 30 19.84 1.53 -19.39
N VAL A 31 18.84 0.97 -18.70
CA VAL A 31 18.62 1.25 -17.27
C VAL A 31 19.84 0.83 -16.45
N ARG A 32 20.34 -0.41 -16.62
CA ARG A 32 21.50 -0.93 -15.88
C ARG A 32 22.79 -0.17 -16.13
N SER A 33 22.94 0.44 -17.31
CA SER A 33 24.12 1.25 -17.65
C SER A 33 23.99 2.72 -17.26
N GLY A 34 22.94 3.10 -16.51
CA GLY A 34 22.73 4.47 -16.04
C GLY A 34 22.39 5.45 -17.17
N ARG A 35 21.86 4.96 -18.30
CA ARG A 35 21.51 5.78 -19.47
C ARG A 35 20.12 6.38 -19.39
N VAL A 36 19.33 6.05 -18.38
CA VAL A 36 18.03 6.67 -18.11
C VAL A 36 18.19 7.66 -16.98
N SER A 37 17.72 8.89 -17.18
CA SER A 37 17.86 9.99 -16.23
C SER A 37 16.64 10.90 -16.25
N GLY A 38 16.47 11.70 -15.19
CA GLY A 38 15.39 12.69 -15.11
C GLY A 38 14.00 12.07 -15.19
N VAL A 39 13.80 10.86 -14.65
CA VAL A 39 12.48 10.23 -14.59
C VAL A 39 11.61 11.05 -13.65
N GLN A 40 10.52 11.60 -14.18
CA GLN A 40 9.56 12.38 -13.39
C GLN A 40 8.18 11.77 -13.54
N VAL A 41 7.50 11.65 -12.40
CA VAL A 41 6.22 10.98 -12.29
C VAL A 41 5.13 12.00 -11.96
N GLY A 42 4.26 12.27 -12.93
CA GLY A 42 3.10 13.13 -12.81
C GLY A 42 1.79 12.34 -12.75
N ARG A 43 0.67 13.07 -12.64
CA ARG A 43 -0.66 12.48 -12.80
C ARG A 43 -0.89 12.12 -14.25
N GLY A 44 -0.96 10.83 -14.51
CA GLY A 44 -1.27 10.26 -15.81
C GLY A 44 -0.13 10.26 -16.82
N ILE A 45 1.08 10.64 -16.40
CA ILE A 45 2.20 10.87 -17.31
C ILE A 45 3.53 10.62 -16.61
N VAL A 46 4.46 10.04 -17.34
CA VAL A 46 5.84 9.82 -16.90
C VAL A 46 6.77 10.33 -17.98
N THR A 47 7.69 11.20 -17.61
CA THR A 47 8.72 11.71 -18.52
C THR A 47 10.08 11.17 -18.13
N GLY A 48 10.99 11.08 -19.10
CA GLY A 48 12.36 10.67 -18.87
C GLY A 48 13.27 11.04 -20.02
N SER A 49 14.58 11.00 -19.76
CA SER A 49 15.61 11.22 -20.76
C SER A 49 16.49 9.98 -20.90
N VAL A 50 16.66 9.50 -22.13
CA VAL A 50 17.41 8.28 -22.41
C VAL A 50 18.59 8.57 -23.32
N GLN A 51 19.79 8.31 -22.83
CA GLN A 51 21.04 8.41 -23.57
C GLN A 51 21.14 7.24 -24.56
N GLY A 52 20.85 7.54 -25.83
CA GLY A 52 21.07 6.63 -26.96
C GLY A 52 22.51 6.64 -27.45
N PHE A 53 22.69 6.35 -28.73
CA PHE A 53 23.98 6.47 -29.43
C PHE A 53 24.31 7.90 -29.88
N SER A 54 23.32 8.78 -29.96
CA SER A 54 23.48 10.20 -30.29
C SER A 54 24.08 10.99 -29.14
N ALA A 55 24.74 12.12 -29.44
CA ALA A 55 25.25 13.03 -28.40
C ALA A 55 24.12 13.64 -27.55
N THR A 56 22.94 13.85 -28.13
CA THR A 56 21.77 14.39 -27.43
C THR A 56 20.91 13.24 -26.89
N PRO A 57 20.58 13.23 -25.58
CA PRO A 57 19.60 12.31 -25.00
C PRO A 57 18.21 12.49 -25.62
N LEU A 58 17.47 11.39 -25.73
CA LEU A 58 16.10 11.40 -26.22
C LEU A 58 15.12 11.65 -25.08
N ALA A 59 14.28 12.67 -25.25
CA ALA A 59 13.13 12.87 -24.39
C ALA A 59 12.05 11.84 -24.72
N VAL A 60 11.53 11.21 -23.68
CA VAL A 60 10.50 10.18 -23.73
C VAL A 60 9.37 10.58 -22.79
N GLU A 61 8.15 10.41 -23.27
CA GLU A 61 6.94 10.60 -22.50
C GLU A 61 6.09 9.33 -22.62
N VAL A 62 5.60 8.85 -21.49
CA VAL A 62 4.72 7.69 -21.37
C VAL A 62 3.44 8.16 -20.70
N GLY A 63 2.35 8.19 -21.46
CA GLY A 63 1.01 8.46 -20.98
C GLY A 63 0.40 7.20 -20.38
N VAL A 64 -0.08 7.30 -19.14
CA VAL A 64 -0.76 6.23 -18.44
C VAL A 64 -2.05 6.82 -17.89
N PRO A 65 -3.24 6.50 -18.41
CA PRO A 65 -4.46 7.19 -18.04
C PRO A 65 -4.67 7.25 -16.53
N ALA A 66 -5.03 8.42 -15.99
CA ALA A 66 -5.44 8.50 -14.60
C ALA A 66 -6.81 7.81 -14.44
N LEU A 67 -7.04 7.15 -13.31
CA LEU A 67 -8.37 6.63 -13.00
C LEU A 67 -9.34 7.81 -12.76
N PRO A 68 -10.59 7.72 -13.22
CA PRO A 68 -11.63 8.69 -12.91
C PRO A 68 -11.98 8.63 -11.41
N ASP A 69 -12.58 9.72 -10.89
CA ASP A 69 -12.83 9.85 -9.45
C ASP A 69 -13.78 8.76 -8.92
N GLU A 70 -14.76 8.32 -9.72
CA GLU A 70 -15.71 7.27 -9.36
C GLU A 70 -15.01 5.90 -9.19
N GLN A 71 -13.97 5.63 -9.98
CA GLN A 71 -13.17 4.41 -9.80
C GLN A 71 -12.27 4.53 -8.57
N TRP A 72 -11.73 5.73 -8.29
CA TRP A 72 -10.96 5.99 -7.08
C TRP A 72 -11.77 5.82 -5.81
N GLU A 73 -13.03 6.23 -5.78
CA GLU A 73 -13.93 6.01 -4.63
C GLU A 73 -14.02 4.52 -4.28
N ARG A 74 -14.20 3.66 -5.30
CA ARG A 74 -14.23 2.20 -5.13
C ARG A 74 -12.90 1.63 -4.67
N VAL A 75 -11.77 2.17 -5.16
CA VAL A 75 -10.43 1.79 -4.67
C VAL A 75 -10.26 2.16 -3.20
N VAL A 76 -10.69 3.37 -2.80
CA VAL A 76 -10.63 3.83 -1.41
C VAL A 76 -11.50 2.95 -0.51
N GLU A 77 -12.70 2.58 -0.95
CA GLU A 77 -13.58 1.65 -0.23
C GLU A 77 -12.92 0.27 -0.05
N ALA A 78 -12.31 -0.26 -1.10
CA ALA A 78 -11.57 -1.53 -1.05
C ALA A 78 -10.37 -1.48 -0.07
N LEU A 79 -9.70 -0.34 0.04
CA LEU A 79 -8.63 -0.11 1.01
C LEU A 79 -9.16 0.08 2.43
N ALA A 80 -10.32 0.72 2.59
CA ALA A 80 -10.94 0.99 3.88
C ALA A 80 -11.64 -0.24 4.49
N SER A 81 -12.06 -1.19 3.66
CA SER A 81 -12.84 -2.37 4.09
C SER A 81 -12.07 -3.33 5.00
N GLN A 82 -10.73 -3.25 5.03
CA GLN A 82 -9.89 -4.18 5.79
C GLN A 82 -8.82 -3.45 6.60
N VAL A 83 -8.82 -3.69 7.91
CA VAL A 83 -7.86 -3.06 8.85
C VAL A 83 -6.41 -3.29 8.43
N ARG A 84 -6.10 -4.49 7.92
CA ARG A 84 -4.74 -4.85 7.45
C ARG A 84 -4.27 -3.99 6.27
N HIS A 85 -5.16 -3.57 5.38
CA HIS A 85 -4.81 -2.75 4.21
C HIS A 85 -4.40 -1.34 4.65
N ARG A 86 -5.15 -0.75 5.58
CA ARG A 86 -4.77 0.54 6.15
C ARG A 86 -3.49 0.48 6.98
N ALA A 87 -3.27 -0.58 7.76
CA ALA A 87 -2.01 -0.76 8.48
C ALA A 87 -0.81 -0.77 7.52
N ARG A 88 -0.94 -1.43 6.36
CA ARG A 88 0.07 -1.41 5.29
C ARG A 88 0.25 -0.02 4.68
N LEU A 89 -0.84 0.69 4.34
CA LEU A 89 -0.75 2.05 3.80
C LEU A 89 -0.05 3.02 4.75
N LEU A 90 -0.36 2.92 6.05
CA LEU A 90 0.29 3.70 7.10
C LEU A 90 1.79 3.36 7.20
N ALA A 91 2.13 2.08 7.05
CA ALA A 91 3.51 1.60 6.97
C ALA A 91 4.21 1.95 5.64
N GLY A 92 3.59 2.71 4.74
CA GLY A 92 4.20 3.09 3.47
C GLY A 92 4.17 1.98 2.41
N GLN A 93 3.29 1.00 2.56
CA GLN A 93 3.15 -0.13 1.64
C GLN A 93 1.76 -0.13 0.99
N VAL A 94 1.70 -0.40 -0.31
CA VAL A 94 0.43 -0.76 -0.97
C VAL A 94 0.18 -2.25 -0.72
N PRO A 95 -0.98 -2.65 -0.17
CA PRO A 95 -1.20 -4.04 0.25
C PRO A 95 -1.07 -5.05 -0.91
N ASP A 96 -0.34 -6.14 -0.66
CA ASP A 96 -0.36 -7.32 -1.52
C ASP A 96 -1.76 -7.96 -1.51
N GLY A 97 -2.29 -8.29 -2.69
CA GLY A 97 -3.64 -8.84 -2.87
C GLY A 97 -4.74 -7.81 -3.09
N LEU A 98 -4.46 -6.51 -2.95
CA LEU A 98 -5.40 -5.46 -3.36
C LEU A 98 -5.67 -5.52 -4.87
N ASP A 99 -4.67 -5.90 -5.67
CA ASP A 99 -4.83 -6.15 -7.10
C ASP A 99 -5.93 -7.16 -7.40
N VAL A 100 -5.89 -8.32 -6.74
CA VAL A 100 -6.89 -9.39 -6.91
C VAL A 100 -8.28 -8.93 -6.46
N GLN A 101 -8.36 -8.18 -5.35
CA GLN A 101 -9.63 -7.65 -4.85
C GLN A 101 -10.25 -6.63 -5.81
N LEU A 102 -9.43 -5.74 -6.39
CA LEU A 102 -9.90 -4.76 -7.36
C LEU A 102 -10.35 -5.44 -8.66
N GLU A 103 -9.61 -6.44 -9.13
CA GLU A 103 -9.94 -7.21 -10.34
C GLU A 103 -11.27 -7.94 -10.20
N ALA A 104 -11.55 -8.53 -9.04
CA ALA A 104 -12.85 -9.15 -8.74
C ALA A 104 -14.04 -8.17 -8.87
N GLN A 105 -13.76 -6.86 -8.83
CA GLN A 105 -14.74 -5.79 -9.01
C GLN A 105 -14.65 -5.10 -10.38
N GLY A 106 -13.84 -5.63 -11.31
CA GLY A 106 -13.60 -5.05 -12.62
C GLY A 106 -12.78 -3.76 -12.61
N LEU A 107 -11.95 -3.55 -11.59
CA LEU A 107 -11.06 -2.40 -11.45
C LEU A 107 -9.59 -2.84 -11.53
N SER A 108 -8.72 -1.97 -12.04
CA SER A 108 -7.28 -2.21 -12.06
C SER A 108 -6.50 -0.92 -11.84
N LEU A 109 -5.48 -0.99 -10.97
CA LEU A 109 -4.48 0.07 -10.84
C LEU A 109 -3.41 -0.01 -11.94
N LEU A 110 -3.31 -1.14 -12.63
CA LEU A 110 -2.42 -1.32 -13.77
C LEU A 110 -3.14 -0.94 -15.06
N PRO A 111 -2.51 -0.17 -15.96
CA PRO A 111 -3.08 0.10 -17.27
C PRO A 111 -3.09 -1.17 -18.12
N ARG A 112 -3.91 -1.17 -19.16
CA ARG A 112 -3.74 -2.13 -20.27
C ARG A 112 -2.69 -1.61 -21.26
N ALA A 113 -2.07 -2.52 -22.02
CA ALA A 113 -1.08 -2.13 -23.03
C ALA A 113 -1.61 -1.12 -24.06
N ASP A 114 -2.88 -1.26 -24.47
CA ASP A 114 -3.56 -0.39 -25.44
C ASP A 114 -3.93 0.99 -24.86
N GLU A 115 -3.87 1.16 -23.54
CA GLU A 115 -4.12 2.42 -22.85
C GLU A 115 -2.85 3.25 -22.68
N VAL A 116 -1.68 2.64 -22.87
CA VAL A 116 -0.39 3.32 -22.68
C VAL A 116 -0.01 4.04 -23.96
N ASP A 117 0.05 5.36 -23.89
CA ASP A 117 0.53 6.20 -24.98
C ASP A 117 2.03 6.48 -24.81
N VAL A 118 2.76 6.55 -25.91
CA VAL A 118 4.22 6.70 -25.90
C VAL A 118 4.64 7.71 -26.94
N THR A 119 5.30 8.77 -26.49
CA THR A 119 5.92 9.76 -27.36
C THR A 119 7.44 9.71 -27.23
N CYS A 120 8.13 9.46 -28.35
CA CYS A 120 9.59 9.48 -28.43
C CYS A 120 10.04 9.93 -29.82
N ARG A 121 11.04 10.83 -29.87
CA ARG A 121 11.55 11.40 -31.14
C ARG A 121 12.61 10.54 -31.85
N CYS A 122 12.70 9.25 -31.53
CA CYS A 122 13.74 8.36 -32.07
C CYS A 122 13.50 7.86 -33.50
N GLY A 123 12.30 8.08 -34.05
CA GLY A 123 11.94 7.62 -35.39
C GLY A 123 11.65 6.11 -35.51
N ASP A 124 11.68 5.36 -34.41
CA ASP A 124 11.28 3.96 -34.38
C ASP A 124 9.75 3.85 -34.47
N ALA A 125 9.25 3.08 -35.43
CA ALA A 125 7.82 2.88 -35.63
C ALA A 125 7.22 1.83 -34.69
N LEU A 126 8.05 1.02 -34.02
CA LEU A 126 7.59 0.04 -33.04
C LEU A 126 7.33 0.73 -31.70
N VAL A 127 6.15 0.48 -31.13
CA VAL A 127 5.72 1.03 -29.84
C VAL A 127 5.51 -0.11 -28.83
N PRO A 128 6.13 -0.06 -27.63
CA PRO A 128 7.16 0.91 -27.23
C PRO A 128 8.50 0.72 -27.97
N CYS A 129 9.16 1.83 -28.30
CA CYS A 129 10.55 1.81 -28.75
C CYS A 129 11.50 1.43 -27.59
N VAL A 130 12.78 1.18 -27.86
CA VAL A 130 13.77 0.84 -26.82
C VAL A 130 13.88 1.88 -25.70
N HIS A 131 13.74 3.17 -26.03
CA HIS A 131 13.81 4.26 -25.06
C HIS A 131 12.57 4.30 -24.15
N ALA A 132 11.39 4.05 -24.72
CA ALA A 132 10.15 3.97 -23.96
C ALA A 132 10.14 2.73 -23.05
N ALA A 133 10.61 1.59 -23.55
CA ALA A 133 10.80 0.39 -22.74
C ALA A 133 11.76 0.65 -21.56
N ALA A 134 12.83 1.43 -21.79
CA ALA A 134 13.77 1.82 -20.73
C ALA A 134 13.12 2.73 -19.67
N VAL A 135 12.30 3.71 -20.07
CA VAL A 135 11.55 4.55 -19.12
C VAL A 135 10.50 3.74 -18.36
N TRP A 136 9.78 2.83 -19.04
CA TRP A 136 8.83 1.91 -18.40
C TRP A 136 9.50 1.05 -17.33
N GLN A 137 10.68 0.50 -17.62
CA GLN A 137 11.46 -0.29 -16.67
C GLN A 137 12.05 0.53 -15.54
N ALA A 138 12.52 1.76 -15.81
CA ALA A 138 13.02 2.65 -14.77
C ALA A 138 11.89 2.98 -13.78
N LEU A 139 10.71 3.30 -14.29
CA LEU A 139 9.51 3.51 -13.49
C LEU A 139 9.12 2.27 -12.68
N ALA A 140 9.25 1.09 -13.25
CA ALA A 140 9.00 -0.15 -12.54
C ALA A 140 9.96 -0.33 -11.35
N GLY A 141 11.20 0.17 -11.45
CA GLY A 141 12.13 0.29 -10.32
C GLY A 141 11.69 1.32 -9.27
N GLU A 142 11.14 2.45 -9.68
CA GLU A 142 10.53 3.44 -8.77
C GLU A 142 9.33 2.84 -8.01
N ILE A 143 8.49 2.05 -8.68
CA ILE A 143 7.35 1.33 -8.06
C ILE A 143 7.86 0.24 -7.09
N ASP A 144 8.98 -0.41 -7.40
CA ASP A 144 9.62 -1.41 -6.53
C ASP A 144 10.11 -0.76 -5.23
N ALA A 145 10.64 0.48 -5.32
CA ALA A 145 11.14 1.25 -4.19
C ALA A 145 10.02 1.95 -3.39
N ASP A 146 9.03 2.53 -4.07
CA ASP A 146 7.86 3.20 -3.50
C ASP A 146 6.59 2.84 -4.30
N PRO A 147 5.76 1.89 -3.80
CA PRO A 147 4.51 1.51 -4.45
C PRO A 147 3.49 2.66 -4.61
N PHE A 148 3.62 3.79 -3.89
CA PHE A 148 2.74 4.95 -4.08
C PHE A 148 3.00 5.69 -5.39
N VAL A 149 4.13 5.44 -6.05
CA VAL A 149 4.41 5.92 -7.41
C VAL A 149 3.31 5.44 -8.38
N LEU A 150 2.88 4.19 -8.27
CA LEU A 150 1.78 3.64 -9.07
C LEU A 150 0.49 4.43 -8.85
N LEU A 151 0.12 4.70 -7.59
CA LEU A 151 -1.10 5.42 -7.26
C LEU A 151 -1.05 6.87 -7.77
N ARG A 152 0.12 7.51 -7.68
CA ARG A 152 0.35 8.89 -8.15
C ARG A 152 0.12 9.00 -9.65
N ILE A 153 0.67 8.06 -10.43
CA ILE A 153 0.44 8.00 -11.88
C ILE A 153 -1.04 7.83 -12.17
N ARG A 154 -1.71 6.94 -11.43
CA ARG A 154 -3.16 6.73 -11.58
C ARG A 154 -4.01 7.87 -11.00
N GLY A 155 -3.40 8.90 -10.41
CA GLY A 155 -4.03 10.16 -10.04
C GLY A 155 -4.35 10.37 -8.57
N ARG A 156 -3.83 9.54 -7.66
CA ARG A 156 -3.95 9.75 -6.20
C ARG A 156 -2.60 9.70 -5.49
N GLY A 157 -2.27 10.78 -4.79
CA GLY A 157 -1.15 10.84 -3.87
C GLY A 157 -1.45 10.07 -2.57
N ARG A 158 -0.39 9.75 -1.84
CA ARG A 158 -0.44 9.00 -0.57
C ARG A 158 -1.31 9.70 0.47
N GLU A 159 -1.09 10.99 0.68
CA GLU A 159 -1.74 11.78 1.72
C GLU A 159 -3.24 11.87 1.47
N ARG A 160 -3.63 12.08 0.22
CA ARG A 160 -5.04 12.10 -0.21
C ARG A 160 -5.71 10.76 0.01
N LEU A 161 -5.06 9.66 -0.36
CA LEU A 161 -5.60 8.31 -0.18
C LEU A 161 -5.77 7.96 1.30
N LEU A 162 -4.80 8.33 2.15
CA LEU A 162 -4.88 8.12 3.59
C LEU A 162 -6.04 8.91 4.20
N ALA A 163 -6.22 10.17 3.80
CA ALA A 163 -7.34 10.99 4.25
C ALA A 163 -8.70 10.42 3.81
N GLU A 164 -8.84 10.05 2.52
CA GLU A 164 -10.07 9.48 1.97
C GLU A 164 -10.43 8.15 2.64
N SER A 165 -9.46 7.26 2.84
CA SER A 165 -9.68 5.98 3.53
C SER A 165 -10.04 6.14 5.01
N ALA A 166 -9.57 7.20 5.67
CA ALA A 166 -9.96 7.52 7.04
C ALA A 166 -11.41 8.02 7.11
N ALA A 167 -11.81 8.88 6.16
CA ALA A 167 -13.16 9.43 6.09
C ALA A 167 -14.23 8.35 5.87
N VAL A 168 -13.99 7.39 4.95
CA VAL A 168 -14.94 6.29 4.69
C VAL A 168 -15.26 5.50 5.96
N ARG A 169 -14.27 5.26 6.83
CA ARG A 169 -14.53 4.56 8.10
C ARG A 169 -15.23 5.42 9.15
N ALA A 170 -14.95 6.72 9.21
CA ALA A 170 -15.67 7.59 10.14
C ALA A 170 -17.18 7.56 9.89
N VAL A 171 -17.59 7.47 8.62
CA VAL A 171 -18.99 7.31 8.22
C VAL A 171 -19.54 5.91 8.49
N ALA A 172 -18.70 4.86 8.36
CA ALA A 172 -19.09 3.47 8.62
C ALA A 172 -19.03 3.06 10.11
N THR A 173 -18.57 3.95 10.99
CA THR A 173 -18.56 3.68 12.44
C THR A 173 -20.01 3.78 12.91
N PRO A 174 -20.58 2.75 13.56
CA PRO A 174 -21.89 2.86 14.19
C PRO A 174 -21.90 4.07 15.12
N GLN A 175 -23.01 4.80 15.12
CA GLN A 175 -23.31 5.91 16.02
C GLN A 175 -22.70 5.63 17.40
N GLU A 176 -21.89 6.56 17.92
CA GLU A 176 -21.23 6.46 19.22
C GLU A 176 -22.21 5.89 20.25
N GLU A 177 -22.04 4.61 20.61
CA GLU A 177 -22.69 4.12 21.81
C GLU A 177 -22.13 4.97 22.95
N PRO A 178 -22.98 5.52 23.82
CA PRO A 178 -22.52 6.35 24.92
C PRO A 178 -21.41 5.60 25.65
N GLY A 179 -20.23 6.23 25.70
CA GLY A 179 -19.03 5.61 26.27
C GLY A 179 -19.35 5.04 27.64
N ARG A 180 -19.11 3.73 27.82
CA ARG A 180 -19.28 3.11 29.14
C ARG A 180 -18.16 3.59 30.04
N ASP A 181 -18.50 3.84 31.31
CA ASP A 181 -17.50 4.09 32.33
C ASP A 181 -16.49 2.93 32.35
N ILE A 182 -15.19 3.25 32.23
CA ILE A 182 -14.11 2.26 32.31
C ILE A 182 -14.18 1.49 33.63
N ALA A 183 -14.64 2.12 34.71
CA ALA A 183 -14.82 1.44 36.00
C ALA A 183 -15.95 0.38 35.99
N ALA A 184 -16.85 0.45 35.01
CA ALA A 184 -17.95 -0.49 34.83
C ALA A 184 -17.64 -1.62 33.82
N LEU A 185 -16.44 -1.63 33.22
CA LEU A 185 -16.02 -2.70 32.31
C LEU A 185 -15.53 -3.92 33.10
N ASP A 186 -16.14 -5.08 32.86
CA ASP A 186 -15.67 -6.37 33.36
C ASP A 186 -14.82 -7.07 32.28
N ALA A 187 -13.55 -7.33 32.58
CA ALA A 187 -12.63 -8.05 31.69
C ALA A 187 -13.14 -9.47 31.35
N ARG A 188 -14.03 -10.05 32.16
CA ARG A 188 -14.66 -11.36 31.89
C ARG A 188 -15.53 -11.35 30.64
N TRP A 189 -16.05 -10.19 30.23
CA TRP A 189 -16.83 -10.08 28.99
C TRP A 189 -15.98 -10.28 27.72
N TRP A 190 -14.66 -10.09 27.80
CA TRP A 190 -13.74 -10.40 26.70
C TRP A 190 -13.43 -11.90 26.58
N VAL A 191 -13.80 -12.71 27.57
CA VAL A 191 -13.56 -14.16 27.61
C VAL A 191 -14.70 -14.96 26.96
N HIS A 192 -15.58 -14.32 26.19
CA HIS A 192 -16.53 -15.01 25.32
C HIS A 192 -15.96 -15.14 23.90
N ALA A 193 -15.08 -16.13 23.70
CA ALA A 193 -14.71 -16.55 22.36
C ALA A 193 -15.87 -17.37 21.75
N PRO A 194 -16.41 -17.00 20.57
CA PRO A 194 -17.47 -17.78 19.90
C PRO A 194 -16.98 -19.13 19.35
N LYS A 195 -15.68 -19.45 19.48
CA LYS A 195 -15.06 -20.71 19.07
C LYS A 195 -14.13 -21.23 20.18
N PRO A 196 -13.92 -22.56 20.26
CA PRO A 196 -12.92 -23.14 21.15
C PRO A 196 -11.56 -22.51 20.91
N VAL A 197 -10.87 -22.16 21.99
CA VAL A 197 -9.59 -21.42 21.98
C VAL A 197 -8.42 -22.32 21.56
N ASP A 198 -8.66 -23.64 21.46
CA ASP A 198 -7.67 -24.68 21.20
C ASP A 198 -7.00 -24.57 19.82
N ASP A 199 -7.67 -23.94 18.84
CA ASP A 199 -7.13 -23.73 17.48
C ASP A 199 -6.30 -22.44 17.34
N LEU A 200 -6.22 -21.61 18.39
CA LEU A 200 -5.39 -20.41 18.36
C LEU A 200 -3.97 -20.79 18.78
N LEU A 201 -2.99 -20.52 17.90
CA LEU A 201 -1.58 -20.51 18.27
C LEU A 201 -1.38 -19.42 19.35
N ALA A 202 -1.47 -19.84 20.62
CA ALA A 202 -1.14 -18.99 21.75
C ALA A 202 0.38 -18.81 21.75
N HIS A 203 0.84 -17.63 21.33
CA HIS A 203 2.19 -17.22 21.71
C HIS A 203 2.23 -17.05 23.23
N PRO A 204 3.25 -17.57 23.92
CA PRO A 204 3.40 -17.34 25.34
C PRO A 204 3.36 -15.83 25.59
N PRO A 205 2.48 -15.33 26.47
CA PRO A 205 2.36 -13.91 26.71
C PRO A 205 3.66 -13.41 27.31
N GLU A 206 4.42 -12.63 26.54
CA GLU A 206 5.53 -11.86 27.09
C GLU A 206 4.99 -10.57 27.73
N PRO A 207 5.50 -10.17 28.90
CA PRO A 207 5.14 -8.87 29.47
C PRO A 207 5.51 -7.77 28.46
N PRO A 208 4.59 -6.83 28.18
CA PRO A 208 4.84 -5.80 27.19
C PRO A 208 6.04 -4.94 27.61
N ARG A 209 7.08 -4.90 26.78
CA ARG A 209 8.28 -4.06 27.00
C ARG A 209 7.93 -2.57 27.17
N THR A 210 6.81 -2.15 26.59
CA THR A 210 6.27 -0.81 26.72
C THR A 210 4.77 -0.91 27.03
N PRO A 211 4.33 -0.52 28.23
CA PRO A 211 2.92 -0.45 28.57
C PRO A 211 2.15 0.43 27.59
N ALA A 212 1.05 -0.08 27.04
CA ALA A 212 0.27 0.59 26.00
C ALA A 212 1.07 0.99 24.75
N GLY A 213 2.13 0.26 24.41
CA GLY A 213 3.04 0.57 23.29
C GLY A 213 2.33 0.95 21.97
N PRO A 214 1.32 0.18 21.49
CA PRO A 214 0.57 0.55 20.30
C PRO A 214 -0.14 1.90 20.40
N LEU A 215 -0.73 2.23 21.55
CA LEU A 215 -1.40 3.52 21.78
C LEU A 215 -0.39 4.66 21.87
N ARG A 216 0.81 4.41 22.42
CA ARG A 216 1.90 5.40 22.43
C ARG A 216 2.45 5.67 21.02
N LEU A 217 2.44 4.67 20.15
CA LEU A 217 2.88 4.81 18.75
C LEU A 217 1.83 5.49 17.87
N LEU A 218 0.56 5.14 18.06
CA LEU A 218 -0.56 5.63 17.25
C LEU A 218 -1.07 7.01 17.70
N GLY A 219 -0.73 7.42 18.92
CA GLY A 219 -1.27 8.62 19.54
C GLY A 219 -2.70 8.43 20.03
N ASP A 220 -3.29 9.51 20.53
CA ASP A 220 -4.65 9.50 21.04
C ASP A 220 -5.66 9.22 19.92
N PRO A 221 -6.72 8.43 20.20
CA PRO A 221 -7.74 8.17 19.21
C PRO A 221 -8.46 9.46 18.80
N PRO A 222 -8.98 9.55 17.56
CA PRO A 222 -9.76 10.71 17.12
C PRO A 222 -10.92 11.01 18.08
N GLY A 223 -11.09 12.27 18.48
CA GLY A 223 -12.13 12.69 19.42
C GLY A 223 -11.76 12.52 20.91
N TRP A 224 -10.54 12.09 21.22
CA TRP A 224 -10.07 12.03 22.59
C TRP A 224 -10.04 13.41 23.25
N THR A 225 -10.78 13.55 24.35
CA THR A 225 -10.87 14.78 25.16
C THR A 225 -10.36 14.58 26.58
N GLY A 226 -9.77 13.41 26.87
CA GLY A 226 -9.24 13.09 28.19
C GLY A 226 -8.07 14.01 28.57
N GLY A 227 -8.00 14.41 29.84
CA GLY A 227 -6.90 15.25 30.36
C GLY A 227 -5.53 14.53 30.44
N VAL A 228 -5.46 13.26 30.05
CA VAL A 228 -4.26 12.44 29.93
C VAL A 228 -4.32 11.66 28.62
N SER A 229 -3.17 11.31 28.05
CA SER A 229 -3.13 10.52 26.81
C SER A 229 -3.85 9.17 26.99
N ALA A 230 -4.45 8.63 25.93
CA ALA A 230 -5.02 7.30 25.92
C ALA A 230 -3.96 6.25 26.30
N GLY A 231 -2.72 6.44 25.86
CA GLY A 231 -1.58 5.60 26.24
C GLY A 231 -1.35 5.55 27.76
N ASP A 232 -1.44 6.70 28.44
CA ASP A 232 -1.25 6.76 29.89
C ASP A 232 -2.49 6.30 30.66
N LEU A 233 -3.70 6.56 30.15
CA LEU A 233 -4.93 6.08 30.77
C LEU A 233 -5.02 4.54 30.77
N PHE A 234 -4.70 3.90 29.65
CA PHE A 234 -4.86 2.46 29.50
C PHE A 234 -3.64 1.65 29.96
N ALA A 235 -2.47 2.27 30.16
CA ALA A 235 -1.25 1.59 30.58
C ALA A 235 -1.42 0.73 31.86
N PRO A 236 -2.06 1.21 32.95
CA PRO A 236 -2.23 0.41 34.16
C PRO A 236 -3.13 -0.82 33.94
N LEU A 237 -4.16 -0.70 33.10
CA LEU A 237 -5.06 -1.81 32.79
C LEU A 237 -4.34 -2.90 31.99
N ILE A 238 -3.57 -2.51 30.97
CA ILE A 238 -2.79 -3.43 30.13
C ILE A 238 -1.73 -4.17 30.96
N GLN A 239 -1.05 -3.46 31.88
CA GLN A 239 -0.08 -4.09 32.77
C GLN A 239 -0.72 -5.11 33.72
N ARG A 240 -1.85 -4.77 34.34
CA ARG A 240 -2.57 -5.70 35.23
C ARG A 240 -3.10 -6.92 34.46
N GLY A 241 -3.61 -6.71 33.24
CA GLY A 241 -4.05 -7.81 32.38
C GLY A 241 -2.92 -8.75 31.98
N ALA A 242 -1.75 -8.22 31.61
CA ALA A 242 -0.56 -9.01 31.32
C ALA A 242 -0.06 -9.79 32.54
N ALA A 243 -0.02 -9.18 33.72
CA ALA A 243 0.38 -9.84 34.96
C ALA A 243 -0.60 -10.96 35.36
N TRP A 244 -1.91 -10.73 35.20
CA TRP A 244 -2.93 -11.75 35.47
C TRP A 244 -2.85 -12.92 34.49
N ALA A 245 -2.63 -12.65 33.20
CA ALA A 245 -2.45 -13.69 32.20
C ALA A 245 -1.21 -14.56 32.47
N LEU A 246 -0.11 -13.95 32.92
CA LEU A 246 1.08 -14.69 33.37
C LEU A 246 0.79 -15.57 34.59
N ALA A 247 0.07 -15.03 35.60
CA ALA A 247 -0.30 -15.80 36.78
C ALA A 247 -1.18 -17.02 36.45
N LEU A 248 -2.10 -16.90 35.49
CA LEU A 248 -2.92 -18.03 35.03
C LEU A 248 -2.11 -19.14 34.34
N LEU A 249 -0.97 -18.82 33.74
CA LEU A 249 -0.08 -19.81 33.12
C LEU A 249 0.82 -20.50 34.15
N ASP A 250 1.17 -19.81 35.23
CA ASP A 250 1.90 -20.40 36.35
C ASP A 250 1.01 -21.31 37.23
N GLU A 251 -0.32 -21.13 37.16
CA GLU A 251 -1.34 -21.93 37.85
C GLU A 251 -1.79 -23.19 37.07
N GLU A 252 -0.91 -23.82 36.28
CA GLU A 252 -1.20 -25.14 35.66
C GLU A 252 -1.73 -26.12 36.75
N PRO A 253 -2.97 -26.64 36.61
CA PRO A 253 -3.47 -27.66 37.51
C PRO A 253 -2.70 -28.95 37.24
N GLY A 254 -1.98 -29.43 38.26
CA GLY A 254 -1.53 -30.83 38.31
C GLY A 254 -2.70 -31.81 38.30
#